data_AF-A0A9D2NWB7-F1
#
_entry.id   AF-A0A9D2NWB7-F1
#
_cell.length_a   1.000
_cell.length_b   1.000
_cell.length_c   1.000
_cell.angle_alpha   90.00
_cell.angle_beta   90.00
_cell.angle_gamma   90.00
#
_symmetry.space_group_name_H-M   'P 1'
#
loop_
_entity.id
_entity.type
_entity.pdbx_description
1 polymer ?
#
loop_
_entity_poly.entity_id
_entity_poly.type
_entity_poly.pdbx_seq_one_letter_code
_entity_poly.pdbx_strand_id
1 'polypeptide(L)'
;MFRQLYDWIQNIAVYLIVVSAVMHAVPGKEYEKYIRFFSGLILILLLFMPLMNLTGIADEFVSLYKSQEYEMNRREIENAEEMIRDADILDFVPEEYRGASGSEDAGMEGGSSGTAEAEESGDRIEVGEIRIGEEQD
;
A
#
# COMPACT_ATOMS: atom_id res chain seq x y z
N MET A 1 -10.69 6.63 -14.57
CA MET A 1 -10.01 7.90 -14.93
C MET A 1 -10.71 9.12 -14.33
N PHE A 2 -11.96 9.45 -14.70
CA PHE A 2 -12.60 10.67 -14.18
C PHE A 2 -12.77 10.73 -12.66
N ARG A 3 -13.07 9.61 -11.98
CA ARG A 3 -13.16 9.59 -10.49
C ARG A 3 -11.87 10.05 -9.81
N GLN A 4 -10.71 9.56 -10.28
CA GLN A 4 -9.40 9.96 -9.73
C GLN A 4 -9.15 11.46 -9.92
N LEU A 5 -9.58 12.01 -11.05
CA LEU A 5 -9.50 13.44 -11.31
C LEU A 5 -10.43 14.24 -10.37
N TYR A 6 -11.66 13.77 -10.16
CA TYR A 6 -12.61 14.39 -9.23
C TYR A 6 -12.09 14.38 -7.79
N ASP A 7 -11.60 13.23 -7.31
CA ASP A 7 -11.05 13.10 -5.96
C ASP A 7 -9.83 14.02 -5.78
N TRP A 8 -9.00 14.15 -6.80
CA TRP A 8 -7.87 15.08 -6.76
C TRP A 8 -8.29 16.55 -6.76
N ILE A 9 -9.23 16.95 -7.62
CA ILE A 9 -9.77 18.32 -7.63
C ILE A 9 -10.39 18.63 -6.25
N GLN A 10 -11.08 17.67 -5.64
CA GLN A 10 -11.63 17.79 -4.31
C GLN A 10 -10.54 17.99 -3.26
N ASN A 11 -9.44 17.24 -3.31
CA ASN A 11 -8.30 17.42 -2.42
C ASN A 11 -7.67 18.81 -2.55
N ILE A 12 -7.55 19.35 -3.77
CA ILE A 12 -7.10 20.74 -3.98
C ILE A 12 -8.10 21.74 -3.39
N ALA A 13 -9.39 21.55 -3.63
CA ALA A 13 -10.40 22.46 -3.12
C ALA A 13 -10.37 22.51 -1.58
N VAL A 14 -10.27 21.35 -0.92
CA VAL A 14 -10.12 21.27 0.54
C VAL A 14 -8.84 21.97 0.98
N TYR A 15 -7.71 21.73 0.31
CA TYR A 15 -6.45 22.40 0.60
C TYR A 15 -6.55 23.94 0.51
N LEU A 16 -7.18 24.46 -0.55
CA LEU A 16 -7.37 25.91 -0.72
C LEU A 16 -8.24 26.52 0.38
N ILE A 17 -9.29 25.82 0.81
CA ILE A 17 -10.14 26.24 1.93
C ILE A 17 -9.32 26.30 3.22
N VAL A 18 -8.52 25.27 3.49
CA VAL A 18 -7.64 25.23 4.69
C VAL A 18 -6.62 26.35 4.66
N VAL A 19 -5.93 26.57 3.54
CA VAL A 19 -4.95 27.67 3.40
C VAL A 19 -5.62 29.03 3.59
N SER A 20 -6.81 29.23 3.02
CA SER A 20 -7.58 30.46 3.20
C SER A 20 -7.97 30.68 4.67
N ALA A 21 -8.40 29.62 5.37
CA ALA A 21 -8.72 29.68 6.79
C ALA A 21 -7.48 29.99 7.64
N VAL A 22 -6.35 29.33 7.37
CA VAL A 22 -5.06 29.60 8.04
C VAL A 22 -4.66 31.06 7.83
N MET A 23 -4.85 31.59 6.63
CA MET A 23 -4.52 32.99 6.31
C MET A 23 -5.32 33.99 7.15
N HIS A 24 -6.60 33.71 7.39
CA HIS A 24 -7.46 34.54 8.22
C HIS A 24 -7.26 34.31 9.72
N ALA A 25 -6.79 33.12 10.11
CA ALA A 25 -6.54 32.75 11.49
C ALA A 25 -5.22 33.29 12.03
N VAL A 26 -4.25 33.65 11.18
CA VAL A 26 -2.93 34.15 11.60
C VAL A 26 -2.94 35.67 11.77
N PRO A 27 -2.88 36.21 13.00
CA PRO A 27 -2.73 37.64 13.22
C PRO A 27 -1.27 38.04 13.02
N GLY A 28 -0.96 38.64 11.87
CA GLY A 28 0.36 39.18 11.60
C GLY A 28 0.68 39.27 10.11
N LYS A 29 0.72 40.50 9.58
CA LYS A 29 1.05 40.78 8.17
C LYS A 29 2.45 40.29 7.77
N GLU A 30 3.34 40.14 8.75
CA GLU A 30 4.71 39.66 8.54
C GLU A 30 4.75 38.17 8.19
N TYR A 31 3.95 37.34 8.87
CA TYR A 31 3.89 35.89 8.64
C TYR A 31 3.07 35.51 7.41
N GLU A 32 2.13 36.37 7.01
CA GLU A 32 1.28 36.20 5.83
C GLU A 32 2.10 35.93 4.55
N LYS A 33 3.24 36.63 4.39
CA LYS A 33 4.12 36.49 3.22
C LYS A 33 4.73 35.09 3.12
N TYR A 34 5.18 34.54 4.25
CA TYR A 34 5.83 33.23 4.30
C TYR A 34 4.82 32.11 4.07
N ILE A 35 3.65 32.21 4.69
CA ILE A 35 2.56 31.23 4.52
C ILE A 35 2.10 31.22 3.07
N ARG A 36 1.87 32.39 2.46
CA ARG A 36 1.46 32.49 1.05
C ARG A 36 2.48 31.87 0.09
N PHE A 37 3.77 32.08 0.38
CA PHE A 37 4.84 31.52 -0.43
C PHE A 37 4.90 29.98 -0.31
N PHE A 38 4.88 29.48 0.93
CA PHE A 38 4.93 28.06 1.21
C PHE A 38 3.69 27.33 0.68
N SER A 39 2.50 27.91 0.88
CA SER A 39 1.26 27.34 0.37
C SER A 39 1.20 27.37 -1.16
N GLY A 40 1.82 28.36 -1.80
CA GLY A 40 1.99 28.39 -3.25
C GLY A 40 2.90 27.26 -3.75
N LEU A 41 4.01 27.00 -3.07
CA LEU A 41 4.90 25.90 -3.39
C LEU A 41 4.22 24.53 -3.22
N ILE A 42 3.50 24.34 -2.10
CA ILE A 42 2.71 23.13 -1.89
C ILE A 42 1.64 22.97 -2.97
N LEU A 43 0.96 24.06 -3.37
CA LEU A 43 -0.06 24.00 -4.42
C LEU A 43 0.55 23.51 -5.74
N ILE A 44 1.73 24.02 -6.11
CA ILE A 44 2.45 23.58 -7.31
C ILE A 44 2.79 22.08 -7.21
N LEU A 45 3.26 21.61 -6.06
CA LEU A 45 3.55 20.19 -5.82
C LEU A 45 2.28 19.32 -5.91
N LEU A 46 1.15 19.79 -5.35
CA LEU A 46 -0.14 19.12 -5.41
C LEU A 46 -0.68 19.03 -6.85
N LEU A 47 -0.40 20.05 -7.65
CA LEU A 47 -0.75 20.10 -9.06
C LEU A 47 0.12 19.16 -9.92
N PHE A 48 1.37 18.93 -9.52
CA PHE A 48 2.35 18.19 -10.31
C PHE A 48 1.96 16.74 -10.58
N MET A 49 1.42 16.02 -9.58
CA MET A 49 1.05 14.60 -9.74
C MET A 49 0.05 14.34 -10.87
N PRO A 50 -1.11 15.01 -10.92
CA PRO A 50 -2.06 14.79 -12.01
C PRO A 50 -1.72 15.56 -13.26
N LEU A 51 -0.89 16.61 -13.22
CA LEU A 51 -0.29 17.14 -14.43
C LEU A 51 0.53 16.04 -15.14
N MET A 52 1.32 15.25 -14.40
CA MET A 52 1.98 14.07 -14.95
C MET A 52 1.00 12.99 -15.45
N ASN A 53 -0.07 12.72 -14.70
CA ASN A 53 -1.07 11.72 -15.12
C ASN A 53 -1.91 12.18 -16.34
N LEU A 54 -2.23 13.47 -16.46
CA LEU A 54 -3.00 14.01 -17.61
C LEU A 54 -2.15 14.10 -18.88
N THR A 55 -0.86 14.42 -18.74
CA THR A 55 0.04 14.60 -19.89
C THR A 55 0.49 13.27 -20.49
N GLY A 56 0.18 12.13 -19.86
CA GLY A 56 0.59 10.79 -20.32
C GLY A 56 2.09 10.54 -20.17
N ILE A 57 2.85 11.53 -19.71
CA ILE A 57 4.29 11.44 -19.43
C ILE A 57 4.56 10.38 -18.37
N ALA A 58 3.65 10.24 -17.39
CA ALA A 58 3.74 9.17 -16.39
C ALA A 58 3.74 7.77 -17.02
N ASP A 59 2.82 7.51 -17.97
CA ASP A 59 2.72 6.22 -18.65
C ASP A 59 3.93 5.98 -19.57
N GLU A 60 4.41 7.02 -20.24
CA GLU A 60 5.63 6.96 -21.07
C GLU A 60 6.86 6.63 -20.21
N PHE A 61 7.02 7.30 -19.05
CA PHE A 61 8.12 7.04 -18.12
C PHE A 61 8.08 5.61 -17.55
N VAL A 62 6.89 5.13 -17.20
CA VAL A 62 6.68 3.75 -16.72
C VAL A 62 6.98 2.75 -17.84
N SER A 63 6.62 3.05 -19.08
CA SER A 63 6.91 2.17 -20.23
C SER A 63 8.41 2.06 -20.51
N LEU A 64 9.14 3.19 -20.42
CA LEU A 64 10.58 3.23 -20.60
C LEU A 64 11.28 2.45 -19.49
N TYR A 65 10.87 2.63 -18.23
CA TYR A 65 11.41 1.90 -17.08
C TYR A 65 11.12 0.39 -17.15
N LYS A 66 9.94 -0.02 -17.63
CA LYS A 66 9.56 -1.43 -17.75
C LYS A 66 10.25 -2.18 -18.90
N SER A 67 10.81 -1.49 -19.88
CA SER A 67 11.20 -2.13 -21.14
C SER A 67 12.41 -3.09 -21.04
N GLN A 68 13.32 -2.90 -20.08
CA GLN A 68 14.56 -3.69 -20.02
C GLN A 68 14.81 -4.33 -18.65
N GLU A 69 14.71 -3.57 -17.55
CA GLU A 69 15.03 -4.10 -16.22
C GLU A 69 13.92 -5.01 -15.68
N TYR A 70 12.65 -4.68 -15.94
CA TYR A 70 11.52 -5.46 -15.43
C TYR A 70 11.46 -6.87 -16.05
N GLU A 71 11.66 -6.98 -17.36
CA GLU A 71 11.74 -8.27 -18.06
C GLU A 71 12.93 -9.11 -17.59
N MET A 72 14.08 -8.48 -17.36
CA MET A 72 15.27 -9.18 -16.86
C MET A 72 15.04 -9.71 -15.45
N ASN A 73 14.54 -8.87 -14.54
CA ASN A 73 14.24 -9.25 -13.16
C ASN A 73 13.14 -10.32 -13.10
N ARG A 74 12.13 -10.26 -13.98
CA ARG A 74 11.08 -11.29 -14.08
C ARG A 74 11.65 -12.65 -14.49
N ARG A 75 12.58 -12.68 -15.46
CA ARG A 75 13.26 -13.91 -15.88
C ARG A 75 14.19 -14.46 -14.82
N GLU A 76 14.88 -13.61 -14.06
CA GLU A 76 15.72 -14.05 -12.95
C GLU A 76 14.88 -14.70 -11.85
N ILE A 77 13.71 -14.13 -11.52
CA ILE A 77 12.77 -14.70 -10.55
C ILE A 77 12.20 -16.04 -11.07
N GLU A 78 11.73 -16.09 -12.32
CA GLU A 78 11.20 -17.33 -12.93
C GLU A 78 12.27 -18.44 -12.98
N ASN A 79 13.52 -18.10 -13.33
CA ASN A 79 14.63 -19.07 -13.34
C ASN A 79 15.01 -19.52 -11.91
N ALA A 80 14.94 -18.63 -10.92
CA ALA A 80 15.14 -19.00 -9.52
C ALA A 80 14.01 -19.92 -9.01
N GLU A 81 12.76 -19.67 -9.40
CA GLU A 81 11.61 -20.55 -9.11
C GLU A 81 11.77 -21.92 -9.78
N GLU A 82 12.18 -21.98 -11.05
CA GLU A 82 12.49 -23.23 -11.74
C GLU A 82 13.63 -23.98 -11.06
N MET A 83 14.72 -23.29 -10.67
CA MET A 83 15.82 -23.90 -9.93
C MET A 83 15.38 -24.47 -8.57
N ILE A 84 14.45 -23.79 -7.86
CA ILE A 84 13.88 -24.25 -6.58
C ILE A 84 12.90 -25.41 -6.77
N ARG A 85 12.24 -25.49 -7.93
CA ARG A 85 11.29 -26.56 -8.27
C ARG A 85 12.00 -27.82 -8.77
N ASP A 86 13.03 -27.65 -9.60
CA ASP A 86 13.80 -28.73 -10.21
C ASP A 86 14.86 -29.30 -9.27
N ALA A 87 15.45 -28.45 -8.42
CA ALA A 87 16.05 -28.97 -7.21
C ALA A 87 14.90 -29.43 -6.33
N ASP A 88 14.73 -30.72 -6.09
CA ASP A 88 13.79 -31.31 -5.13
C ASP A 88 14.13 -30.87 -3.67
N ILE A 89 14.26 -29.57 -3.41
CA ILE A 89 14.53 -28.96 -2.11
C ILE A 89 13.39 -29.30 -1.15
N LEU A 90 12.17 -29.49 -1.67
CA LEU A 90 11.02 -29.98 -0.92
C LEU A 90 11.22 -31.37 -0.32
N ASP A 91 12.16 -32.17 -0.82
CA ASP A 91 12.53 -33.47 -0.24
C ASP A 91 13.52 -33.31 0.94
N PHE A 92 14.23 -32.17 1.00
CA PHE A 92 15.09 -31.76 2.11
C PHE A 92 14.38 -30.89 3.15
N VAL A 93 13.18 -30.38 2.87
CA VAL A 93 12.36 -29.66 3.86
C VAL A 93 11.83 -30.67 4.88
N PRO A 94 12.15 -30.52 6.19
CA PRO A 94 11.64 -31.40 7.23
C PRO A 94 10.10 -31.43 7.20
N GLU A 95 9.51 -32.61 7.42
CA GLU A 95 8.05 -32.80 7.39
C GLU A 95 7.27 -31.80 8.26
N GLU A 96 7.90 -31.24 9.28
CA GLU A 96 7.34 -30.23 10.19
C GLU A 96 6.80 -28.97 9.47
N TYR A 97 7.24 -28.69 8.23
CA TYR A 97 6.79 -27.54 7.43
C TYR A 97 5.85 -27.89 6.27
N ARG A 98 5.59 -29.18 5.98
CA ARG A 98 4.73 -29.62 4.87
C ARG A 98 3.22 -29.44 5.13
N GLY A 99 2.84 -29.08 6.35
CA GLY A 99 1.44 -29.09 6.82
C GLY A 99 0.60 -27.83 6.58
N ALA A 100 1.05 -26.83 5.82
CA ALA A 100 0.35 -25.53 5.77
C ALA A 100 -0.19 -25.09 4.39
N SER A 101 -0.17 -25.92 3.34
CA SER A 101 -0.91 -25.61 2.11
C SER A 101 -1.29 -26.88 1.38
N GLY A 102 -2.49 -27.38 1.68
CA GLY A 102 -3.03 -28.61 1.12
C GLY A 102 -4.50 -28.77 1.43
N SER A 103 -5.33 -27.88 0.90
CA SER A 103 -6.74 -28.14 0.56
C SER A 103 -7.27 -26.95 -0.23
N GLU A 104 -8.04 -27.04 -1.31
CA GLU A 104 -8.60 -28.14 -2.10
C GLU A 104 -9.11 -27.42 -3.36
N ASP A 105 -8.58 -27.77 -4.54
CA ASP A 105 -9.26 -27.48 -5.81
C ASP A 105 -10.39 -28.50 -5.94
N ALA A 106 -11.60 -28.09 -5.56
CA ALA A 106 -12.82 -28.83 -5.82
C ALA A 106 -13.88 -27.84 -6.32
N GLY A 107 -14.29 -28.04 -7.57
CA GLY A 107 -15.15 -27.15 -8.34
C GLY A 107 -16.50 -26.85 -7.69
N MET A 108 -17.06 -25.68 -8.05
CA MET A 108 -18.39 -25.27 -7.62
C MET A 108 -19.26 -24.92 -8.84
N GLU A 109 -19.99 -25.93 -9.33
CA GLU A 109 -21.27 -25.75 -10.01
C GLU A 109 -22.39 -25.59 -8.97
N GLY A 110 -23.41 -24.80 -9.31
CA GLY A 110 -24.76 -24.96 -8.74
C GLY A 110 -25.06 -24.19 -7.45
N GLY A 111 -25.89 -23.15 -7.55
CA GLY A 111 -26.30 -22.33 -6.41
C GLY A 111 -27.33 -22.97 -5.47
N SER A 112 -27.49 -22.37 -4.30
CA SER A 112 -28.80 -22.12 -3.67
C SER A 112 -28.61 -21.24 -2.42
N SER A 113 -29.56 -20.33 -2.27
CA SER A 113 -29.88 -19.51 -1.10
C SER A 113 -29.87 -20.28 0.23
N GLY A 114 -29.46 -19.61 1.30
CA GLY A 114 -29.65 -20.05 2.69
C GLY A 114 -28.96 -19.14 3.71
N THR A 115 -29.69 -18.14 4.20
CA THR A 115 -29.38 -17.34 5.41
C THR A 115 -29.39 -18.23 6.66
N ALA A 116 -28.41 -18.07 7.56
CA ALA A 116 -28.56 -18.25 9.00
C ALA A 116 -27.38 -17.65 9.77
N GLU A 117 -27.70 -16.89 10.81
CA GLU A 117 -26.84 -16.27 11.81
C GLU A 117 -26.51 -17.25 12.95
N ALA A 118 -25.33 -17.13 13.59
CA ALA A 118 -25.01 -17.43 15.01
C ALA A 118 -23.49 -17.27 15.21
N GLU A 119 -22.99 -16.22 15.88
CA GLU A 119 -22.75 -16.08 17.34
C GLU A 119 -21.39 -16.65 17.85
N GLU A 120 -20.53 -15.68 18.19
CA GLU A 120 -19.54 -15.56 19.27
C GLU A 120 -19.02 -16.81 20.02
N SER A 121 -17.69 -17.00 19.98
CA SER A 121 -16.94 -17.50 21.13
C SER A 121 -15.53 -16.93 21.09
N GLY A 122 -15.26 -16.02 22.04
CA GLY A 122 -13.96 -15.41 22.21
C GLY A 122 -13.01 -16.29 23.02
N ASP A 123 -11.71 -16.11 22.77
CA ASP A 123 -10.72 -16.21 23.82
C ASP A 123 -9.72 -15.06 23.67
N ARG A 124 -9.64 -14.23 24.69
CA ARG A 124 -8.75 -13.06 24.74
C ARG A 124 -7.43 -13.55 25.32
N ILE A 125 -6.35 -13.43 24.57
CA ILE A 125 -5.02 -13.80 25.04
C ILE A 125 -4.59 -12.82 26.14
N GLU A 126 -4.46 -13.32 27.38
CA GLU A 126 -3.84 -12.60 28.50
C GLU A 126 -2.31 -12.73 28.43
N VAL A 127 -1.61 -11.59 28.40
CA VAL A 127 -0.14 -11.53 28.36
C VAL A 127 0.39 -11.51 29.79
N GLY A 128 1.14 -12.54 30.19
CA GLY A 128 1.83 -12.57 31.48
C GLY A 128 3.06 -11.65 31.49
N GLU A 129 3.24 -10.92 32.59
CA GLU A 129 4.41 -10.05 32.81
C GLU A 129 5.70 -10.88 32.93
N ILE A 130 6.70 -10.58 32.09
CA ILE A 130 8.03 -11.17 32.18
C ILE A 130 8.84 -10.36 33.22
N ARG A 131 9.18 -10.98 34.34
CA ARG A 131 10.12 -10.39 35.33
C ARG A 131 11.56 -10.65 34.90
N ILE A 132 12.28 -9.56 34.63
CA ILE A 132 13.72 -9.53 34.34
C ILE A 132 14.48 -9.75 35.65
N GLY A 133 15.26 -10.82 35.71
CA GLY A 133 16.11 -11.18 36.86
C GLY A 133 17.57 -10.79 36.61
N GLU A 134 17.96 -9.74 37.33
CA GLU A 134 19.25 -9.33 37.91
C GLU A 134 20.59 -9.91 37.39
N GLU A 135 21.48 -8.97 37.06
CA GLU A 135 22.92 -9.12 36.88
C GLU A 135 23.56 -9.86 38.08
N GLN A 136 24.42 -10.84 37.80
CA GLN A 136 25.40 -11.35 38.76
C GLN A 136 26.76 -10.76 38.42
N ASP A 137 27.40 -10.24 39.48
CA ASP A 137 28.71 -9.56 39.55
C ASP A 137 29.88 -10.22 38.80
#